data_AF-A0A380Q3S5-F1
#
_entry.id   AF-A0A380Q3S5-F1
#
_cell.length_a   1.000
_cell.length_b   1.000
_cell.length_c   1.000
_cell.angle_alpha   90.00
_cell.angle_beta   90.00
_cell.angle_gamma   90.00
#
_symmetry.space_group_name_H-M   'P 1'
#
loop_
_entity.id
_entity.type
_entity.pdbx_description
1 polymer ?
#
loop_
_entity_poly.entity_id
_entity_poly.type
_entity_poly.pdbx_seq_one_letter_code
_entity_poly.pdbx_strand_id
1 'polypeptide(L)'
;MVSHARRYARCCYKPWCIVVRQPRWRRFFMIAGPLIATVGSALLYVLSYVDGLSFSTVMLLVCLLAVVVTSPWGVIITYINERFATGVRATGFGVGFSLSVIIPSFYALYMDWLSVVVPFELTAVVLLALGGMIGTVGAIMGPETKEIDFTSSAS
;
A
#
# COMPACT_ATOMS: atom_id res chain seq x y z
N MET A 1 -28.38 -24.65 21.84
CA MET A 1 -27.11 -25.29 21.41
C MET A 1 -26.54 -24.66 20.13
N VAL A 2 -26.45 -23.32 20.02
CA VAL A 2 -25.79 -22.62 18.90
C VAL A 2 -24.95 -21.45 19.45
N SER A 3 -24.27 -21.66 20.58
CA SER A 3 -23.42 -20.63 21.22
C SER A 3 -21.92 -20.98 21.21
N HIS A 4 -21.53 -22.14 20.66
CA HIS A 4 -20.14 -22.63 20.72
C HIS A 4 -19.35 -22.55 19.40
N ALA A 5 -19.95 -22.17 18.27
CA ALA A 5 -19.28 -22.22 16.97
C ALA A 5 -18.47 -20.96 16.56
N ARG A 6 -18.58 -19.83 17.29
CA ARG A 6 -17.86 -18.58 16.92
C ARG A 6 -16.44 -18.45 17.53
N ARG A 7 -15.94 -19.45 18.25
CA ARG A 7 -14.63 -19.38 18.93
C ARG A 7 -13.50 -20.15 18.24
N TYR A 8 -13.77 -20.99 17.25
CA TYR A 8 -12.76 -21.90 16.68
C TYR A 8 -11.99 -21.39 15.46
N ALA A 9 -12.38 -20.29 14.81
CA ALA A 9 -11.66 -19.76 13.64
C ALA A 9 -10.50 -18.79 13.99
N ARG A 10 -10.05 -18.75 15.25
CA ARG A 10 -9.17 -17.68 15.76
C ARG A 10 -7.74 -18.12 16.17
N CYS A 11 -7.27 -19.33 15.85
CA CYS A 11 -6.07 -19.86 16.53
C CYS A 11 -4.94 -20.54 15.72
N CYS A 12 -4.96 -20.63 14.39
CA CYS A 12 -3.93 -21.43 13.67
C CYS A 12 -2.83 -20.68 12.90
N TYR A 13 -2.78 -19.34 12.84
CA TYR A 13 -1.64 -18.61 12.23
C TYR A 13 -1.01 -17.65 13.24
N LYS A 14 -0.18 -18.22 14.12
CA LYS A 14 0.19 -17.67 15.42
C LYS A 14 1.66 -17.19 15.51
N PRO A 15 2.13 -16.31 14.59
CA PRO A 15 3.09 -15.27 15.00
C PRO A 15 2.56 -13.84 14.77
N TRP A 16 1.59 -13.65 13.86
CA TRP A 16 1.16 -12.30 13.45
C TRP A 16 0.04 -11.71 14.33
N CYS A 17 -0.63 -12.50 15.16
CA CYS A 17 -1.77 -12.06 15.97
C CYS A 17 -1.46 -11.02 17.06
N ILE A 18 -0.19 -10.77 17.42
CA ILE A 18 0.16 -9.71 18.39
C ILE A 18 0.09 -8.31 17.72
N VAL A 19 0.20 -8.22 16.40
CA VAL A 19 0.03 -6.95 15.64
C VAL A 19 -1.46 -6.64 15.35
N VAL A 20 -2.33 -7.65 15.36
CA VAL A 20 -3.73 -7.55 14.87
C VAL A 20 -4.73 -7.18 15.98
N ARG A 21 -4.29 -6.51 17.07
CA ARG A 21 -5.18 -6.16 18.19
C ARG A 21 -5.53 -4.68 18.34
N GLN A 22 -5.35 -3.84 17.32
CA GLN A 22 -6.22 -2.69 17.03
C GLN A 22 -5.68 -1.97 15.77
N PRO A 23 -6.22 -2.18 14.57
CA PRO A 23 -5.71 -1.45 13.43
C PRO A 23 -6.60 -0.26 13.13
N ARG A 24 -6.17 0.91 13.59
CA ARG A 24 -6.49 2.17 12.90
C ARG A 24 -5.74 2.13 11.58
N TRP A 25 -6.20 1.32 10.61
CA TRP A 25 -5.54 1.09 9.32
C TRP A 25 -5.21 2.41 8.60
N ARG A 26 -6.01 3.46 8.82
CA ARG A 26 -5.70 4.82 8.36
C ARG A 26 -4.37 5.35 8.91
N ARG A 27 -4.07 5.14 10.19
CA ARG A 27 -2.77 5.54 10.78
C ARG A 27 -1.60 4.80 10.14
N PHE A 28 -1.78 3.52 9.82
CA PHE A 28 -0.75 2.76 9.11
C PHE A 28 -0.48 3.36 7.73
N PHE A 29 -1.52 3.63 6.92
CA PHE A 29 -1.35 4.23 5.59
C PHE A 29 -0.87 5.70 5.65
N MET A 30 -1.26 6.46 6.67
CA MET A 30 -0.77 7.84 6.90
C MET A 30 0.72 7.89 7.26
N ILE A 31 1.29 6.84 7.85
CA ILE A 31 2.73 6.75 8.15
C ILE A 31 3.49 6.09 7.01
N ALA A 32 2.92 5.03 6.42
CA ALA A 32 3.55 4.28 5.34
C ALA A 32 3.73 5.14 4.07
N GLY A 33 2.75 5.98 3.71
CA GLY A 33 2.84 6.85 2.54
C GLY A 33 4.03 7.82 2.58
N PRO A 34 4.20 8.65 3.64
CA PRO A 34 5.35 9.52 3.78
C PRO A 34 6.67 8.75 3.92
N LEU A 35 6.64 7.58 4.57
CA LEU A 35 7.83 6.73 4.72
C LEU A 35 8.29 6.18 3.37
N ILE A 36 7.36 5.77 2.49
CA ILE A 36 7.69 5.38 1.11
C ILE A 36 8.19 6.60 0.31
N ALA A 37 7.52 7.74 0.45
CA ALA A 37 7.88 8.95 -0.28
C ALA A 37 9.27 9.48 0.10
N THR A 38 9.72 9.26 1.33
CA THR A 38 11.03 9.70 1.84
C THR A 38 12.06 8.57 1.81
N VAL A 39 11.91 7.55 2.64
CA VAL A 39 12.85 6.44 2.78
C VAL A 39 12.90 5.58 1.52
N GLY A 40 11.75 5.26 0.93
CA GLY A 40 11.69 4.48 -0.32
C GLY A 40 12.39 5.22 -1.47
N SER A 41 12.09 6.51 -1.65
CA SER A 41 12.74 7.35 -2.65
C SER A 41 14.24 7.52 -2.40
N ALA A 42 14.67 7.69 -1.15
CA ALA A 42 16.09 7.80 -0.80
C ALA A 42 16.86 6.50 -1.09
N LEU A 43 16.29 5.34 -0.77
CA LEU A 43 16.88 4.05 -1.09
C LEU A 43 16.99 3.84 -2.61
N LEU A 44 15.94 4.20 -3.35
CA LEU A 44 15.94 4.11 -4.81
C LEU A 44 16.95 5.09 -5.44
N TYR A 45 17.07 6.31 -4.90
CA TYR A 45 18.08 7.28 -5.32
C TYR A 45 19.50 6.73 -5.19
N VAL A 46 19.84 6.16 -4.03
CA VAL A 46 21.16 5.55 -3.81
C VAL A 46 21.41 4.43 -4.80
N LEU A 47 20.40 3.60 -5.06
CA LEU A 47 20.52 2.48 -5.98
C LEU A 47 20.68 2.91 -7.45
N SER A 48 20.09 4.05 -7.83
CA SER A 48 20.07 4.55 -9.21
C SER A 48 21.22 5.50 -9.54
N TYR A 49 21.80 6.20 -8.57
CA TYR A 49 22.78 7.28 -8.81
C TYR A 49 24.18 6.98 -8.24
N VAL A 50 24.31 6.08 -7.27
CA VAL A 50 25.62 5.77 -6.66
C VAL A 50 26.25 4.58 -7.36
N ASP A 51 27.28 4.86 -8.14
CA ASP A 51 28.10 3.83 -8.77
C ASP A 51 29.10 3.19 -7.79
N GLY A 52 29.51 1.95 -8.09
CA GLY A 52 30.55 1.25 -7.32
C GLY A 52 30.10 0.59 -6.02
N LEU A 53 28.79 0.43 -5.81
CA LEU A 53 28.25 -0.30 -4.67
C LEU A 53 28.62 -1.79 -4.73
N SER A 54 28.98 -2.38 -3.58
CA SER A 54 29.23 -3.81 -3.48
C SER A 54 27.94 -4.61 -3.71
N PHE A 55 28.06 -5.82 -4.25
CA PHE A 55 26.91 -6.71 -4.49
C PHE A 55 26.07 -6.94 -3.22
N SER A 56 26.73 -7.12 -2.08
CA SER A 56 26.04 -7.34 -0.80
C SER A 56 25.24 -6.10 -0.37
N THR A 57 25.78 -4.90 -0.58
CA THR A 57 25.10 -3.63 -0.30
C THR A 57 23.87 -3.46 -1.19
N VAL A 58 24.01 -3.71 -2.50
CA VAL A 58 22.89 -3.66 -3.46
C VAL A 58 21.76 -4.61 -3.04
N MET A 59 22.11 -5.86 -2.71
CA MET A 59 21.14 -6.87 -2.27
C MET A 59 20.40 -6.42 -1.00
N LEU A 60 21.12 -5.87 -0.01
CA LEU A 60 20.51 -5.36 1.22
C LEU A 60 19.58 -4.17 0.94
N LEU A 61 20.01 -3.21 0.12
CA LEU A 61 19.21 -2.03 -0.24
C LEU A 61 17.93 -2.43 -0.97
N VAL A 62 18.00 -3.36 -1.93
CA VAL A 62 16.83 -3.87 -2.64
C VAL A 62 15.87 -4.59 -1.70
N CYS A 63 16.38 -5.40 -0.76
CA CYS A 63 15.55 -6.04 0.26
C CYS A 63 14.83 -5.01 1.16
N LEU A 64 15.54 -3.98 1.61
CA LEU A 64 14.94 -2.90 2.42
C LEU A 64 13.88 -2.14 1.64
N LEU A 65 14.18 -1.79 0.39
CA LEU A 65 13.23 -1.13 -0.51
C LEU A 65 11.98 -1.99 -0.71
N ALA A 66 12.16 -3.29 -0.97
CA ALA A 66 11.05 -4.23 -1.12
C ALA A 66 10.19 -4.27 0.15
N VAL A 67 10.79 -4.37 1.35
CA VAL A 67 10.02 -4.37 2.61
C VAL A 67 9.21 -3.07 2.78
N VAL A 68 9.83 -1.92 2.56
CA VAL A 68 9.18 -0.61 2.73
C VAL A 68 8.03 -0.42 1.74
N VAL A 69 8.25 -0.75 0.46
CA VAL A 69 7.30 -0.46 -0.61
C VAL A 69 6.22 -1.55 -0.75
N THR A 70 6.54 -2.82 -0.46
CA THR A 70 5.58 -3.93 -0.62
C THR A 70 4.78 -4.25 0.64
N SER A 71 5.24 -3.87 1.84
CA SER A 71 4.49 -4.11 3.08
C SER A 71 3.02 -3.64 3.05
N PRO A 72 2.68 -2.46 2.48
CA PRO A 72 1.29 -2.00 2.41
C PRO A 72 0.38 -2.88 1.54
N TRP A 73 0.92 -3.63 0.57
CA TRP A 73 0.14 -4.51 -0.30
C TRP A 73 -0.56 -5.64 0.45
N GLY A 74 0.04 -6.16 1.52
CA GLY A 74 -0.62 -7.18 2.35
C GLY A 74 -1.79 -6.60 3.14
N VAL A 75 -1.65 -5.34 3.58
CA VAL A 75 -2.62 -4.67 4.45
C VAL A 75 -3.82 -4.11 3.67
N ILE A 76 -3.62 -3.70 2.41
CA ILE A 76 -4.70 -3.10 1.60
C ILE A 76 -5.83 -4.09 1.32
N ILE A 77 -5.52 -5.39 1.13
CA ILE A 77 -6.51 -6.43 0.85
C ILE A 77 -7.40 -6.67 2.07
N THR A 78 -6.81 -6.77 3.26
CA THR A 78 -7.58 -6.92 4.51
C THR A 78 -8.40 -5.66 4.81
N TYR A 79 -7.85 -4.47 4.53
CA TYR A 79 -8.55 -3.20 4.71
C TYR A 79 -9.79 -3.05 3.80
N ILE A 80 -9.67 -3.36 2.51
CA ILE A 80 -10.80 -3.31 1.56
C ILE A 80 -11.89 -4.30 1.98
N ASN A 81 -11.50 -5.50 2.39
CA ASN A 81 -12.42 -6.48 2.92
C ASN A 81 -13.21 -5.89 4.10
N GLU A 82 -12.57 -5.36 5.12
CA GLU A 82 -13.27 -4.79 6.27
C GLU A 82 -14.16 -3.56 5.94
N ARG A 83 -13.89 -2.86 4.83
CA ARG A 83 -14.59 -1.62 4.44
C ARG A 83 -15.85 -1.81 3.60
N PHE A 84 -15.95 -2.88 2.80
CA PHE A 84 -17.08 -3.09 1.90
C PHE A 84 -18.02 -4.21 2.35
N ALA A 85 -19.33 -3.93 2.29
CA ALA A 85 -20.39 -4.93 2.40
C ALA A 85 -20.19 -6.04 1.36
N THR A 86 -20.55 -7.28 1.69
CA THR A 86 -20.25 -8.47 0.88
C THR A 86 -20.74 -8.38 -0.58
N GLY A 87 -21.84 -7.66 -0.84
CA GLY A 87 -22.42 -7.51 -2.19
C GLY A 87 -21.64 -6.61 -3.16
N VAL A 88 -20.84 -5.66 -2.66
CA VAL A 88 -20.12 -4.66 -3.51
C VAL A 88 -18.59 -4.75 -3.37
N ARG A 89 -18.11 -5.69 -2.56
CA ARG A 89 -16.69 -5.84 -2.25
C ARG A 89 -15.87 -6.30 -3.47
N ALA A 90 -16.41 -7.23 -4.26
CA ALA A 90 -15.71 -7.75 -5.44
C ALA A 90 -15.59 -6.70 -6.55
N THR A 91 -16.65 -5.93 -6.80
CA THR A 91 -16.67 -4.86 -7.81
C THR A 91 -15.82 -3.67 -7.38
N GLY A 92 -15.91 -3.25 -6.11
CA GLY A 92 -15.06 -2.19 -5.56
C GLY A 92 -13.56 -2.54 -5.59
N PHE A 93 -13.20 -3.78 -5.23
CA PHE A 93 -11.82 -4.26 -5.35
C PHE A 93 -11.36 -4.28 -6.81
N GLY A 94 -12.17 -4.83 -7.72
CA GLY A 94 -11.82 -4.92 -9.14
C GLY A 94 -11.57 -3.55 -9.77
N VAL A 95 -12.49 -2.59 -9.58
CA VAL A 95 -12.35 -1.23 -10.13
C VAL A 95 -11.15 -0.51 -9.52
N GLY A 96 -10.96 -0.58 -8.19
CA GLY A 96 -9.82 0.06 -7.53
C GLY A 96 -8.47 -0.51 -7.95
N PHE A 97 -8.39 -1.84 -8.08
CA PHE A 97 -7.17 -2.52 -8.53
C PHE A 97 -6.83 -2.21 -9.98
N SER A 98 -7.82 -2.32 -10.89
CA SER A 98 -7.62 -2.02 -12.31
C SER A 98 -7.17 -0.57 -12.53
N LEU A 99 -7.82 0.41 -11.90
CA LEU A 99 -7.41 1.81 -12.01
C LEU A 99 -6.00 2.05 -11.48
N SER A 100 -5.64 1.41 -10.35
CA SER A 100 -4.31 1.54 -9.74
C SER A 100 -3.20 0.92 -10.60
N VAL A 101 -3.49 -0.03 -11.48
CA VAL A 101 -2.50 -0.64 -12.37
C VAL A 101 -2.44 0.09 -13.71
N ILE A 102 -3.58 0.54 -14.24
CA ILE A 102 -3.65 1.24 -15.53
C ILE A 102 -2.85 2.55 -15.48
N ILE A 103 -3.04 3.38 -14.44
CA ILE A 103 -2.36 4.68 -14.33
C ILE A 103 -0.83 4.54 -14.40
N PRO A 104 -0.17 3.71 -13.56
CA PRO A 104 1.28 3.54 -13.61
C PRO A 104 1.76 2.71 -14.81
N SER A 105 0.90 1.97 -15.53
CA SER A 105 1.33 1.26 -16.74
C SER A 105 1.85 2.21 -17.82
N PHE A 106 1.43 3.48 -17.80
CA PHE A 106 1.93 4.53 -18.67
C PHE A 106 3.21 5.20 -18.14
N TYR A 107 3.94 4.60 -17.20
CA TYR A 107 5.14 5.19 -16.60
C TYR A 107 6.20 5.62 -17.62
N ALA A 108 6.35 4.90 -18.73
CA ALA A 108 7.29 5.25 -19.79
C ALA A 108 7.01 6.65 -20.38
N LEU A 109 5.72 7.01 -20.55
CA LEU A 109 5.34 8.35 -21.04
C LEU A 109 5.65 9.43 -20.00
N TYR A 110 5.44 9.13 -18.71
CA TYR A 110 5.76 10.06 -17.63
C TYR A 110 7.27 10.25 -17.48
N MET A 111 8.06 9.17 -17.61
CA MET A 111 9.52 9.25 -17.55
C MET A 111 10.10 10.03 -18.73
N ASP A 112 9.60 9.78 -19.94
CA ASP A 112 10.04 10.52 -21.13
C ASP A 112 9.77 12.02 -20.99
N TRP A 113 8.55 12.39 -20.59
CA TRP A 113 8.20 13.79 -20.33
C TRP A 113 9.02 14.41 -19.19
N LEU A 114 9.24 13.67 -18.11
CA LEU A 114 10.00 14.16 -16.95
C LEU A 114 11.52 14.24 -17.22
N SER A 115 12.02 13.45 -18.17
CA SER A 115 13.43 13.43 -18.57
C SER A 115 13.92 14.77 -19.15
N VAL A 116 12.99 15.61 -19.61
CA VAL A 116 13.27 16.97 -20.09
C VAL A 116 13.75 17.89 -18.95
N VAL A 117 13.38 17.58 -17.70
CA VAL A 117 13.66 18.42 -16.52
C VAL A 117 14.64 17.75 -15.54
N VAL A 118 14.61 16.42 -15.45
CA VAL A 118 15.37 15.63 -14.48
C VAL A 118 16.12 14.51 -15.22
N PRO A 119 17.35 14.13 -14.83
CA PRO A 119 18.03 12.98 -15.42
C PRO A 119 17.15 11.73 -15.43
N PHE A 120 17.20 10.97 -16.52
CA PHE A 120 16.32 9.80 -16.74
C PHE A 120 16.38 8.81 -15.57
N GLU A 121 17.56 8.57 -15.00
CA GLU A 121 17.81 7.69 -13.84
C GLU A 121 17.03 8.10 -12.59
N LEU A 122 16.79 9.40 -12.41
CA LEU A 122 16.10 9.95 -11.24
C LEU A 122 14.58 10.08 -11.44
N THR A 123 14.09 9.92 -12.66
CA THR A 123 12.65 10.01 -12.94
C THR A 123 11.84 8.99 -12.15
N ALA A 124 12.36 7.77 -11.99
CA ALA A 124 11.75 6.71 -11.17
C ALA A 124 11.65 7.09 -9.70
N VAL A 125 12.66 7.78 -9.16
CA VAL A 125 12.69 8.27 -7.77
C VAL A 125 11.58 9.29 -7.54
N VAL A 126 11.42 10.23 -8.48
CA VAL A 126 10.37 11.26 -8.41
C VAL A 126 8.98 10.62 -8.48
N LEU A 127 8.78 9.67 -9.39
CA LEU A 127 7.50 8.96 -9.50
C LEU A 127 7.16 8.16 -8.24
N LEU A 128 8.14 7.53 -7.60
CA LEU A 128 7.94 6.83 -6.33
C LEU A 128 7.56 7.81 -5.21
N ALA A 129 8.24 8.95 -5.13
CA ALA A 129 7.92 10.00 -4.15
C ALA A 129 6.49 10.53 -4.33
N LEU A 130 6.11 10.82 -5.57
CA LEU A 130 4.75 11.26 -5.91
C LEU A 130 3.72 10.19 -5.61
N GLY A 131 4.00 8.91 -5.91
CA GLY A 131 3.11 7.79 -5.58
C GLY A 131 2.88 7.66 -4.07
N GLY A 132 3.93 7.80 -3.25
CA GLY A 132 3.82 7.81 -1.79
C GLY A 132 3.01 9.00 -1.25
N MET A 133 3.18 10.19 -1.84
CA MET A 133 2.40 11.37 -1.49
C MET A 133 0.92 11.21 -1.83
N ILE A 134 0.60 10.74 -3.05
CA ILE A 134 -0.78 10.47 -3.49
C ILE A 134 -1.42 9.42 -2.58
N GLY A 135 -0.69 8.36 -2.23
CA GLY A 135 -1.15 7.34 -1.28
C GLY A 135 -1.47 7.93 0.09
N THR A 136 -0.66 8.87 0.58
CA THR A 136 -0.89 9.59 1.84
C THR A 136 -2.16 10.43 1.77
N VAL A 137 -2.32 11.21 0.70
CA VAL A 137 -3.53 12.03 0.48
C VAL A 137 -4.77 11.14 0.39
N GLY A 138 -4.70 10.01 -0.32
CA GLY A 138 -5.78 9.02 -0.37
C GLY A 138 -6.15 8.45 1.00
N ALA A 139 -5.16 8.21 1.87
CA ALA A 139 -5.40 7.76 3.24
C ALA A 139 -6.07 8.83 4.11
N ILE A 140 -5.68 10.09 3.96
CA ILE A 140 -6.28 11.25 4.66
C ILE A 140 -7.72 11.48 4.19
N MET A 141 -7.96 11.43 2.88
CA MET A 141 -9.31 11.62 2.30
C MET A 141 -10.23 10.42 2.55
N GLY A 142 -9.68 9.24 2.82
CA GLY A 142 -10.47 8.07 3.15
C GLY A 142 -11.25 8.29 4.45
N PRO A 143 -12.60 8.29 4.47
CA PRO A 143 -13.37 8.43 5.71
C PRO A 143 -13.08 7.29 6.70
N GLU A 144 -12.92 7.63 7.97
CA GLU A 144 -12.85 6.66 9.07
C GLU A 144 -14.28 6.16 9.32
N THR A 145 -14.57 4.92 8.92
CA THR A 145 -15.83 4.20 9.23
C THR A 145 -17.07 5.11 9.21
N LYS A 146 -17.54 5.49 8.02
CA LYS A 146 -18.92 5.98 7.92
C LYS A 146 -19.79 4.85 8.49
N GLU A 147 -20.56 5.18 9.51
CA GLU A 147 -21.47 4.28 10.21
C GLU A 147 -22.38 3.58 9.20
N ILE A 148 -21.97 2.40 8.72
CA ILE A 148 -22.85 1.54 7.93
C ILE A 148 -23.37 0.54 8.93
N ASP A 149 -24.48 0.90 9.55
CA ASP A 149 -25.33 -0.05 10.24
C ASP A 149 -25.81 -1.05 9.16
N PHE A 150 -25.33 -2.30 9.21
CA PHE A 150 -25.64 -3.34 8.21
C PHE A 150 -27.08 -3.88 8.32
N THR A 151 -27.97 -3.12 8.96
CA THR A 151 -29.28 -3.55 9.46
C THR A 151 -30.47 -3.07 8.62
N SER A 152 -30.26 -2.29 7.56
CA SER A 152 -31.34 -1.65 6.79
C SER A 152 -31.55 -2.20 5.37
N SER A 153 -31.29 -3.49 5.14
CA SER A 153 -31.67 -4.19 3.90
C SER A 153 -32.33 -5.54 4.16
N ALA A 154 -33.19 -5.58 5.19
CA ALA A 154 -34.14 -6.66 5.46
C ALA A 154 -35.52 -6.03 5.73
N SER A 155 -36.12 -5.46 4.69
CA SER A 155 -37.56 -5.16 4.62
C SER A 155 -38.04 -5.40 3.20
#